data_AF-A0A085N1J3-F1
#
_entry.id   AF-A0A085N1J3-F1
#
_cell.length_a   1.000
_cell.length_b   1.000
_cell.length_c   1.000
_cell.angle_alpha   90.00
_cell.angle_beta   90.00
_cell.angle_gamma   90.00
#
_symmetry.space_group_name_H-M   'P 1'
#
loop_
_entity.id
_entity.type
_entity.pdbx_description
1 polymer ?
#
loop_
_entity_poly.entity_id
_entity_poly.type
_entity_poly.pdbx_seq_one_letter_code
_entity_poly.pdbx_strand_id
1 'polypeptide(L)'
;MSLDEAQTRQGAASASLSTSVKRKRVVLTLNDKIEIVEALNKGESGCSLAEKHGVGTSTVSDIKKKSESISRFSKGLMGGKGDPERKAMKKPLNEAVDQAVCLWYMQKRSIGQPISGPLLCEKALDFNIKLGGSSNFRARTGWLQKFKKRHRIREIEIHGESCF
;
A
#
# COMPACT_ATOMS: atom_id res chain seq x y z
N MET A 1 71.75 -3.73 -37.57
CA MET A 1 70.76 -4.84 -37.50
C MET A 1 71.08 -5.67 -36.27
N SER A 2 70.37 -5.47 -35.17
CA SER A 2 70.01 -6.48 -34.18
C SER A 2 69.11 -5.80 -33.14
N LEU A 3 67.89 -6.31 -33.10
CA LEU A 3 66.79 -5.94 -32.22
C LEU A 3 67.04 -6.66 -30.89
N ASP A 4 66.91 -5.96 -29.75
CA ASP A 4 66.79 -6.62 -28.45
C ASP A 4 65.67 -5.96 -27.63
N GLU A 5 65.02 -6.79 -26.84
CA GLU A 5 63.58 -6.84 -26.65
C GLU A 5 63.03 -5.87 -25.60
N ALA A 6 61.81 -5.38 -25.87
CA ALA A 6 61.01 -4.62 -24.94
C ALA A 6 60.48 -5.52 -23.81
N GLN A 7 60.93 -5.30 -22.57
CA GLN A 7 60.44 -6.04 -21.42
C GLN A 7 59.20 -5.34 -20.83
N THR A 8 58.02 -5.79 -21.28
CA THR A 8 56.72 -5.39 -20.73
C THR A 8 56.49 -6.12 -19.40
N ARG A 9 56.51 -5.38 -18.28
CA ARG A 9 56.07 -5.89 -16.97
C ARG A 9 54.54 -5.94 -16.94
N GLN A 10 53.98 -7.15 -17.02
CA GLN A 10 52.57 -7.41 -16.75
C GLN A 10 52.30 -7.28 -15.25
N GLY A 11 51.56 -6.25 -14.85
CA GLY A 11 50.88 -6.17 -13.55
C GLY A 11 49.51 -6.81 -13.68
N ALA A 12 49.34 -8.02 -13.15
CA ALA A 12 48.04 -8.66 -13.02
C ALA A 12 47.22 -7.92 -11.93
N ALA A 13 46.29 -7.07 -12.35
CA ALA A 13 45.27 -6.51 -11.47
C ALA A 13 44.34 -7.64 -11.02
N SER A 14 44.35 -7.91 -9.72
CA SER A 14 43.45 -8.86 -9.05
C SER A 14 42.00 -8.46 -9.29
N ALA A 15 41.31 -9.23 -10.13
CA ALA A 15 39.87 -9.10 -10.29
C ALA A 15 39.19 -9.67 -9.05
N SER A 16 38.82 -8.78 -8.11
CA SER A 16 37.96 -9.10 -6.99
C SER A 16 36.59 -9.56 -7.51
N LEU A 17 36.35 -10.87 -7.45
CA LEU A 17 35.06 -11.50 -7.72
C LEU A 17 34.03 -11.02 -6.68
N SER A 18 33.35 -9.90 -6.96
CA SER A 18 32.17 -9.49 -6.20
C SER A 18 31.05 -10.47 -6.50
N THR A 19 30.91 -11.52 -5.69
CA THR A 19 29.74 -12.40 -5.74
C THR A 19 28.53 -11.56 -5.33
N SER A 20 27.81 -11.05 -6.33
CA SER A 20 26.61 -10.24 -6.12
C SER A 20 25.53 -11.13 -5.53
N VAL A 21 25.45 -11.19 -4.21
CA VAL A 21 24.38 -11.86 -3.49
C VAL A 21 23.06 -11.24 -3.94
N LYS A 22 22.24 -12.02 -4.63
CA LYS A 22 20.93 -11.56 -5.12
C LYS A 22 20.10 -11.11 -3.92
N ARG A 23 19.75 -9.82 -3.88
CA ARG A 23 18.91 -9.27 -2.81
C ARG A 23 17.55 -9.97 -2.80
N LYS A 24 17.05 -10.30 -1.61
CA LYS A 24 15.69 -10.85 -1.45
C LYS A 24 14.66 -9.79 -1.86
N ARG A 25 13.58 -10.21 -2.51
CA ARG A 25 12.50 -9.31 -2.94
C ARG A 25 11.73 -8.78 -1.73
N VAL A 26 11.85 -7.48 -1.45
CA VAL A 26 11.05 -6.78 -0.44
C VAL A 26 9.81 -6.16 -1.12
N VAL A 27 8.65 -6.28 -0.47
CA VAL A 27 7.40 -5.66 -0.93
C VAL A 27 6.98 -4.58 0.07
N LEU A 28 7.25 -3.33 -0.30
CA LEU A 28 6.96 -2.15 0.51
C LEU A 28 5.46 -1.93 0.72
N THR A 29 5.12 -1.56 1.95
CA THR A 29 3.77 -1.12 2.34
C THR A 29 3.49 0.28 1.80
N LEU A 30 2.23 0.72 1.91
CA LEU A 30 1.86 2.10 1.59
C LEU A 30 2.53 3.06 2.58
N ASN A 31 2.65 2.67 3.85
CA ASN A 31 3.33 3.48 4.87
C ASN A 31 4.80 3.68 4.54
N ASP A 32 5.53 2.62 4.18
CA ASP A 32 6.95 2.73 3.79
C ASP A 32 7.12 3.66 2.59
N LYS A 33 6.21 3.59 1.62
CA LYS A 33 6.24 4.46 0.43
C LYS A 33 6.01 5.93 0.79
N ILE A 34 5.12 6.21 1.76
CA ILE A 34 4.89 7.57 2.25
C ILE A 34 6.13 8.08 2.97
N GLU A 35 6.71 7.26 3.86
CA GLU A 35 7.94 7.60 4.59
C GLU A 35 9.10 7.89 3.62
N ILE A 36 9.30 7.06 2.61
CA ILE A 36 10.32 7.28 1.57
C ILE A 36 10.07 8.61 0.84
N VAL A 37 8.84 8.93 0.49
CA VAL A 37 8.51 10.21 -0.19
C VAL A 37 8.79 11.41 0.73
N GLU A 38 8.42 11.32 2.00
CA GLU A 38 8.68 12.38 2.98
C GLU A 38 10.17 12.57 3.24
N ALA A 39 10.93 11.48 3.38
CA ALA A 39 12.37 11.52 3.57
C ALA A 39 13.10 12.11 2.35
N LEU A 40 12.67 11.75 1.14
CA LEU A 40 13.19 12.36 -0.10
C LEU A 40 12.93 13.86 -0.16
N ASN A 41 11.76 14.33 0.31
CA ASN A 41 11.43 15.75 0.37
C ASN A 41 12.24 16.50 1.44
N LYS A 42 12.68 15.81 2.50
CA LYS A 42 13.58 16.34 3.53
C LYS A 42 15.05 16.36 3.09
N GLY A 43 15.36 15.85 1.91
CA GLY A 43 16.72 15.84 1.34
C GLY A 43 17.54 14.59 1.66
N GLU A 44 16.94 13.53 2.20
CA GLU A 44 17.63 12.26 2.41
C GLU A 44 18.04 11.63 1.06
N SER A 45 19.22 11.00 1.04
CA SER A 45 19.73 10.38 -0.18
C SER A 45 18.97 9.11 -0.52
N GLY A 46 18.69 8.91 -1.81
CA GLY A 46 18.02 7.69 -2.27
C GLY A 46 18.82 6.40 -2.00
N CYS A 47 20.13 6.50 -1.82
CA CYS A 47 20.99 5.38 -1.45
C CYS A 47 20.74 4.96 0.02
N SER A 48 20.73 5.93 0.94
CA SER A 48 20.41 5.69 2.36
C SER A 48 19.02 5.06 2.52
N LEU A 49 18.02 5.59 1.80
CA LEU A 49 16.66 5.05 1.84
C LEU A 49 16.56 3.65 1.25
N ALA A 50 17.33 3.36 0.20
CA ALA A 50 17.38 2.02 -0.38
C ALA A 50 17.91 1.00 0.63
N GLU A 51 18.98 1.34 1.34
CA GLU A 51 19.57 0.51 2.39
C GLU A 51 18.62 0.32 3.58
N LYS A 52 18.08 1.43 4.13
CA LYS A 52 17.14 1.43 5.25
C LYS A 52 15.93 0.53 5.01
N HIS A 53 15.37 0.57 3.80
CA HIS A 53 14.17 -0.20 3.45
C HIS A 53 14.49 -1.55 2.77
N GLY A 54 15.77 -1.92 2.61
CA GLY A 54 16.19 -3.17 1.99
C GLY A 54 15.78 -3.31 0.52
N VAL A 55 15.70 -2.20 -0.22
CA VAL A 55 15.29 -2.14 -1.63
C VAL A 55 16.42 -1.67 -2.54
N GLY A 56 16.23 -1.79 -3.86
CA GLY A 56 17.16 -1.21 -4.82
C GLY A 56 16.97 0.31 -4.95
N THR A 57 18.03 1.03 -5.30
CA THR A 57 17.98 2.48 -5.61
C THR A 57 17.00 2.79 -6.75
N SER A 58 16.85 1.86 -7.70
CA SER A 58 15.83 1.93 -8.76
C SER A 58 14.40 1.96 -8.19
N THR A 59 14.13 1.18 -7.13
CA THR A 59 12.82 1.17 -6.46
C THR A 59 12.53 2.51 -5.80
N VAL A 60 13.52 3.11 -5.13
CA VAL A 60 13.39 4.45 -4.53
C VAL A 60 13.16 5.50 -5.61
N SER A 61 13.84 5.39 -6.75
CA SER A 61 13.66 6.28 -7.90
C SER A 61 12.25 6.17 -8.49
N ASP A 62 11.71 4.96 -8.61
CA ASP A 62 10.34 4.73 -9.08
C ASP A 62 9.30 5.24 -8.08
N ILE A 63 9.57 5.13 -6.77
CA ILE A 63 8.72 5.72 -5.72
C ILE A 63 8.72 7.24 -5.83
N LYS A 64 9.89 7.86 -6.04
CA LYS A 64 10.02 9.31 -6.25
C LYS A 64 9.17 9.79 -7.42
N LYS A 65 9.19 9.07 -8.56
CA LYS A 65 8.36 9.37 -9.74
C LYS A 65 6.86 9.23 -9.46
N LYS A 66 6.47 8.33 -8.56
CA LYS A 66 5.07 8.05 -8.19
C LYS A 66 4.63 8.81 -6.93
N SER A 67 5.41 9.75 -6.43
CA SER A 67 5.19 10.46 -5.17
C SER A 67 3.81 11.11 -5.09
N GLU A 68 3.40 11.82 -6.13
CA GLU A 68 2.07 12.46 -6.22
C GLU A 68 0.94 11.44 -6.18
N SER A 69 1.08 10.32 -6.90
CA SER A 69 0.08 9.25 -6.89
C SER A 69 -0.02 8.59 -5.52
N ILE A 70 1.10 8.38 -4.83
CA ILE A 70 1.15 7.84 -3.46
C ILE A 70 0.48 8.82 -2.50
N SER A 71 0.80 10.11 -2.59
CA SER A 71 0.22 11.16 -1.76
C SER A 71 -1.29 11.31 -1.98
N ARG A 72 -1.74 11.37 -3.24
CA ARG A 72 -3.17 11.42 -3.60
C ARG A 72 -3.90 10.18 -3.12
N PHE A 73 -3.30 9.00 -3.27
CA PHE A 73 -3.89 7.75 -2.81
C PHE A 73 -4.02 7.73 -1.29
N SER A 74 -2.97 8.16 -0.57
CA SER A 74 -2.98 8.28 0.89
C SER A 74 -4.05 9.24 1.38
N LYS A 75 -4.13 10.45 0.79
CA LYS A 75 -5.17 11.44 1.10
C LYS A 75 -6.58 10.97 0.76
N GLY A 76 -6.73 10.18 -0.30
CA GLY A 76 -8.00 9.57 -0.71
C GLY A 76 -8.46 8.42 0.20
N LEU A 77 -7.59 7.89 1.06
CA LEU A 77 -7.98 7.05 2.18
C LEU A 77 -8.53 7.97 3.27
N MET A 78 -9.84 8.01 3.41
CA MET A 78 -10.56 8.93 4.30
C MET A 78 -9.95 8.96 5.70
N GLY A 79 -9.50 10.15 6.13
CA GLY A 79 -8.89 10.40 7.44
C GLY A 79 -7.45 9.88 7.62
N GLY A 80 -6.75 9.49 6.55
CA GLY A 80 -5.40 8.91 6.64
C GLY A 80 -5.36 7.54 7.31
N LYS A 81 -6.53 6.94 7.61
CA LYS A 81 -6.68 5.69 8.37
C LYS A 81 -6.97 4.49 7.46
N GLY A 82 -6.27 4.38 6.33
CA GLY A 82 -6.24 3.12 5.57
C GLY A 82 -5.41 2.05 6.27
N ASP A 83 -5.55 0.78 5.89
CA ASP A 83 -4.65 -0.32 6.29
C ASP A 83 -3.16 0.06 6.05
N PRO A 84 -2.28 0.11 7.08
CA PRO A 84 -0.91 0.61 6.92
C PRO A 84 -0.02 -0.45 6.27
N GLU A 85 -0.36 -1.72 6.45
CA GLU A 85 0.36 -2.88 5.91
C GLU A 85 -0.01 -3.15 4.45
N ARG A 86 -0.93 -2.34 3.92
CA ARG A 86 -1.39 -2.44 2.55
C ARG A 86 -0.24 -2.22 1.57
N LYS A 87 0.09 -3.26 0.81
CA LYS A 87 1.18 -3.23 -0.19
C LYS A 87 0.76 -2.66 -1.57
N ALA A 88 -0.52 -2.76 -1.93
CA ALA A 88 -1.02 -2.42 -3.27
C ALA A 88 -2.03 -1.25 -3.25
N MET A 89 -1.85 -0.26 -4.12
CA MET A 89 -2.75 0.90 -4.29
C MET A 89 -4.00 0.58 -5.15
N LYS A 90 -4.55 -0.63 -5.04
CA LYS A 90 -5.73 -1.07 -5.82
C LYS A 90 -7.05 -0.48 -5.30
N LYS A 91 -7.71 0.36 -6.09
CA LYS A 91 -9.03 0.88 -5.73
C LYS A 91 -10.10 -0.23 -5.67
N PRO A 92 -11.14 -0.09 -4.82
CA PRO A 92 -12.36 -0.90 -4.96
C PRO A 92 -12.95 -0.79 -6.36
N LEU A 93 -13.65 -1.84 -6.78
CA LEU A 93 -14.42 -1.82 -8.02
C LEU A 93 -15.48 -0.72 -8.01
N ASN A 94 -16.18 -0.58 -6.88
CA ASN A 94 -17.23 0.43 -6.70
C ASN A 94 -16.76 1.47 -5.66
N GLU A 95 -15.85 2.35 -6.08
CA GLU A 95 -15.22 3.35 -5.20
C GLU A 95 -16.23 4.31 -4.56
N ALA A 96 -17.21 4.79 -5.33
CA ALA A 96 -18.23 5.70 -4.82
C ALA A 96 -19.09 5.04 -3.70
N VAL A 97 -19.52 3.80 -3.91
CA VAL A 97 -20.29 3.04 -2.90
C VAL A 97 -19.44 2.78 -1.66
N ASP A 98 -18.17 2.38 -1.85
CA ASP A 98 -17.24 2.12 -0.75
C ASP A 98 -17.02 3.36 0.13
N GLN A 99 -16.83 4.52 -0.50
CA GLN A 99 -16.66 5.80 0.20
C GLN A 99 -17.96 6.22 0.92
N ALA A 100 -19.11 6.11 0.27
CA ALA A 100 -20.40 6.46 0.86
C ALA A 100 -20.71 5.62 2.11
N VAL A 101 -20.51 4.30 2.04
CA VAL A 101 -20.70 3.40 3.19
C VAL A 101 -19.73 3.73 4.32
N CYS A 102 -18.46 4.01 4.00
CA CYS A 102 -17.46 4.36 5.01
C CYS A 102 -17.82 5.66 5.73
N LEU A 103 -18.22 6.70 4.99
CA LEU A 103 -18.67 7.97 5.56
C LEU A 103 -19.86 7.78 6.50
N TRP A 104 -20.88 7.05 6.04
CA TRP A 104 -22.06 6.73 6.84
C TRP A 104 -21.69 5.94 8.12
N TYR A 105 -20.83 4.92 7.99
CA TYR A 105 -20.35 4.13 9.13
C TYR A 105 -19.65 5.00 10.18
N MET A 106 -18.79 5.93 9.75
CA MET A 106 -18.10 6.85 10.66
C MET A 106 -19.07 7.77 11.39
N GLN A 107 -20.06 8.33 10.68
CA GLN A 107 -21.09 9.16 11.29
C GLN A 107 -21.91 8.40 12.34
N LYS A 108 -22.22 7.12 12.07
CA LYS A 108 -22.87 6.26 13.05
C LYS A 108 -21.98 5.93 14.25
N ARG A 109 -20.69 5.70 14.00
CA ARG A 109 -19.74 5.44 15.07
C ARG A 109 -19.48 6.67 15.95
N SER A 110 -19.49 7.88 15.39
CA SER A 110 -19.29 9.11 16.17
C SER A 110 -20.42 9.41 17.14
N ILE A 111 -21.63 8.89 16.87
CA ILE A 111 -22.78 8.96 17.80
C ILE A 111 -22.89 7.73 18.72
N GLY A 112 -21.86 6.86 18.74
CA GLY A 112 -21.82 5.67 19.59
C GLY A 112 -22.71 4.51 19.13
N GLN A 113 -23.28 4.56 17.93
CA GLN A 113 -24.15 3.49 17.44
C GLN A 113 -23.31 2.30 16.93
N PRO A 114 -23.47 1.08 17.49
CA PRO A 114 -22.84 -0.11 16.94
C PRO A 114 -23.50 -0.46 15.60
N ILE A 115 -22.69 -0.83 14.61
CA ILE A 115 -23.16 -1.19 13.27
C ILE A 115 -22.70 -2.60 12.97
N SER A 116 -23.67 -3.48 12.68
CA SER A 116 -23.44 -4.88 12.34
C SER A 116 -22.98 -5.04 10.88
N GLY A 117 -22.35 -6.18 10.60
CA GLY A 117 -21.95 -6.56 9.25
C GLY A 117 -23.11 -6.61 8.23
N PRO A 118 -24.25 -7.26 8.55
CA PRO A 118 -25.42 -7.27 7.67
C PRO A 118 -25.94 -5.87 7.33
N LEU A 119 -25.98 -4.97 8.31
CA LEU A 119 -26.43 -3.60 8.11
C LEU A 119 -25.49 -2.80 7.18
N LEU A 120 -24.17 -3.04 7.26
CA LEU A 120 -23.21 -2.48 6.30
C LEU A 120 -23.49 -2.95 4.87
N CYS A 121 -23.84 -4.23 4.69
CA CYS A 121 -24.16 -4.78 3.38
C CYS A 121 -25.45 -4.18 2.81
N GLU A 122 -26.50 -4.05 3.62
CA GLU A 122 -27.75 -3.40 3.23
C GLU A 122 -27.50 -1.95 2.79
N LYS A 123 -26.75 -1.18 3.59
CA LYS A 123 -26.42 0.22 3.23
C LYS A 123 -25.56 0.34 1.99
N ALA A 124 -24.71 -0.63 1.71
CA ALA A 124 -23.95 -0.67 0.47
C ALA A 124 -24.86 -0.86 -0.76
N LEU A 125 -25.90 -1.69 -0.65
CA LEU A 125 -26.88 -1.88 -1.71
C LEU A 125 -27.69 -0.59 -1.92
N ASP A 126 -28.15 0.04 -0.83
CA ASP A 126 -28.87 1.32 -0.88
C ASP A 126 -28.05 2.40 -1.61
N PHE A 127 -26.78 2.54 -1.23
CA PHE A 127 -25.90 3.53 -1.87
C PHE A 127 -25.60 3.17 -3.32
N ASN A 128 -25.45 1.88 -3.66
CA ASN A 128 -25.27 1.47 -5.04
C ASN A 128 -26.46 1.88 -5.91
N ILE A 129 -27.70 1.70 -5.42
CA ILE A 129 -28.90 2.13 -6.14
C ILE A 129 -28.92 3.67 -6.28
N LYS A 130 -28.70 4.40 -5.18
CA LYS A 130 -28.72 5.88 -5.18
C LYS A 130 -27.65 6.51 -6.07
N LEU A 131 -26.52 5.83 -6.25
CA LEU A 131 -25.41 6.29 -7.08
C LEU A 131 -25.52 5.82 -8.54
N GLY A 132 -26.62 5.18 -8.94
CA GLY A 132 -26.80 4.64 -10.29
C GLY A 132 -25.81 3.53 -10.63
N GLY A 133 -25.37 2.77 -9.63
CA GLY A 133 -24.43 1.66 -9.78
C GLY A 133 -25.05 0.44 -10.47
N SER A 134 -24.21 -0.53 -10.79
CA SER A 134 -24.65 -1.74 -11.49
C SER A 134 -25.64 -2.56 -10.65
N SER A 135 -26.69 -3.08 -11.30
CA SER A 135 -27.61 -4.07 -10.72
C SER A 135 -26.91 -5.38 -10.31
N ASN A 136 -25.73 -5.65 -10.89
CA ASN A 136 -24.91 -6.81 -10.55
C ASN A 136 -24.06 -6.63 -9.29
N PHE A 137 -24.08 -5.43 -8.67
CA PHE A 137 -23.38 -5.23 -7.41
C PHE A 137 -23.99 -6.09 -6.31
N ARG A 138 -23.13 -6.83 -5.61
CA ARG A 138 -23.53 -7.67 -4.50
C ARG A 138 -22.62 -7.43 -3.32
N ALA A 139 -23.18 -6.84 -2.26
CA ALA A 139 -22.53 -6.68 -0.96
C ALA A 139 -22.51 -8.00 -0.18
N ARG A 140 -21.92 -9.06 -0.76
CA ARG A 140 -21.77 -10.38 -0.12
C ARG A 140 -20.62 -10.37 0.89
N THR A 141 -20.46 -11.47 1.62
CA THR A 141 -19.37 -11.71 2.59
C THR A 141 -17.99 -11.28 2.09
N GLY A 142 -17.65 -11.60 0.84
CA GLY A 142 -16.36 -11.22 0.25
C GLY A 142 -16.18 -9.72 0.03
N TRP A 143 -17.25 -8.97 -0.22
CA TRP A 143 -17.21 -7.50 -0.26
C TRP A 143 -17.03 -6.94 1.14
N LEU A 144 -17.82 -7.41 2.12
CA LEU A 144 -17.77 -6.96 3.51
C LEU A 144 -16.40 -7.17 4.14
N GLN A 145 -15.78 -8.34 3.97
CA GLN A 145 -14.43 -8.60 4.49
C GLN A 145 -13.39 -7.64 3.91
N LYS A 146 -13.45 -7.37 2.60
CA LYS A 146 -12.54 -6.42 1.93
C LYS A 146 -12.79 -4.98 2.39
N PHE A 147 -14.06 -4.62 2.60
CA PHE A 147 -14.46 -3.31 3.12
C PHE A 147 -13.92 -3.11 4.55
N LYS A 148 -14.21 -4.05 5.46
CA LYS A 148 -13.71 -4.02 6.84
C LYS A 148 -12.19 -3.92 6.89
N LYS A 149 -11.48 -4.75 6.10
CA LYS A 149 -10.01 -4.73 6.02
C LYS A 149 -9.48 -3.38 5.56
N ARG A 150 -10.05 -2.81 4.49
CA ARG A 150 -9.57 -1.52 3.93
C ARG A 150 -9.68 -0.38 4.93
N HIS A 151 -10.78 -0.34 5.67
CA HIS A 151 -11.14 0.76 6.59
C HIS A 151 -10.81 0.46 8.06
N ARG A 152 -10.07 -0.63 8.33
CA ARG A 152 -9.71 -1.11 9.67
C ARG A 152 -10.89 -1.22 10.64
N ILE A 153 -12.04 -1.65 10.13
CA ILE A 153 -13.23 -1.87 10.94
C ILE A 153 -13.05 -3.21 11.66
N ARG A 154 -12.71 -3.14 12.96
CA ARG A 154 -12.70 -4.30 13.83
C ARG A 154 -14.12 -4.72 14.15
N GLU A 155 -14.37 -6.02 14.11
CA GLU A 155 -15.55 -6.63 14.70
C GLU A 155 -15.46 -6.38 16.20
N ILE A 156 -16.44 -5.67 16.75
CA ILE A 156 -16.67 -5.73 18.18
C ILE A 156 -17.56 -6.95 18.31
N GLU A 157 -17.00 -8.07 18.73
CA GLU A 157 -17.83 -9.19 19.16
C GLU A 157 -18.65 -8.69 20.34
N ILE A 158 -19.91 -8.37 20.09
CA ILE A 158 -20.89 -8.23 21.16
C ILE A 158 -21.19 -9.67 21.57
N HIS A 159 -20.38 -10.20 22.49
CA HIS A 159 -20.70 -11.43 23.19
C HIS A 159 -21.95 -11.16 24.05
N GLY A 160 -23.08 -11.73 23.62
CA GLY A 160 -24.42 -11.50 24.17
C GLY A 160 -25.34 -11.21 22.99
N GLU A 161 -26.08 -12.16 22.43
CA GLU A 161 -26.81 -13.25 23.08
C GLU A 161 -26.81 -14.48 22.14
N SER A 162 -26.47 -15.65 22.68
CA SER A 162 -27.02 -16.88 22.13
C SER A 162 -28.52 -16.86 22.40
N CYS A 163 -29.34 -16.89 21.36
CA CYS A 163 -30.64 -17.54 21.40
C CYS A 163 -30.87 -18.19 20.03
N PHE A 164 -31.37 -19.42 20.12
CA PHE A 164 -31.54 -20.45 19.09
C PHE A 164 -32.40 -20.02 17.89
#